data_AF-A0A2N8M8X8-F1
#
_entry.id   AF-A0A2N8M8X8-F1
#
_cell.length_a   1.000
_cell.length_b   1.000
_cell.length_c   1.000
_cell.angle_alpha   90.00
_cell.angle_beta   90.00
_cell.angle_gamma   90.00
#
_symmetry.space_group_name_H-M   'P 1'
#
loop_
_entity.id
_entity.type
_entity.pdbx_description
1 polymer ?
#
loop_
_entity_poly.entity_id
_entity_poly.type
_entity_poly.pdbx_seq_one_letter_code
_entity_poly.pdbx_strand_id
1 'polypeptide(L)'
;MKPIIDPRDGDIEDDASSTKRRSLFSLAGSLLVEISLPKLAVAWTLLIGLPGIILGIAPLLLSLWIGTVSWKASVILTGIWPVVLLSALGVLAWFAGLPLARLIESSFWSLNALGVQPGYIICREGLRHLVERLLPHGASTVRRASVRAASAAASGLAISAAALWLVVLAWPASRWAGNLADLASPHLLIPVALANAVVIIASYFGGAAFVWGMADATMAQPRDLPSFDTLPQGGRSWRVAHLSDIHVVGERYGFRIESGRSGPRGNGRLRQALARVDEIHAKQPL
;
A
#
# COMPACT_ATOMS: atom_id res chain seq x y z
N MET A 1 -25.43 -0.68 -38.42
CA MET A 1 -24.26 -1.12 -37.61
C MET A 1 -24.48 -0.62 -36.20
N LYS A 2 -24.50 -1.49 -35.19
CA LYS A 2 -24.51 -1.06 -33.78
C LYS A 2 -23.12 -0.49 -33.47
N PRO A 3 -22.99 0.70 -32.89
CA PRO A 3 -21.70 1.18 -32.42
C PRO A 3 -21.16 0.20 -31.36
N ILE A 4 -19.85 -0.03 -31.39
CA ILE A 4 -19.14 -0.95 -30.46
C ILE A 4 -19.29 -0.45 -29.00
N ILE A 5 -19.50 0.85 -28.82
CA ILE A 5 -19.67 1.53 -27.54
C ILE A 5 -20.89 2.46 -27.66
N ASP A 6 -21.87 2.30 -26.78
CA ASP A 6 -22.98 3.23 -26.63
C ASP A 6 -22.90 3.91 -25.25
N PRO A 7 -22.60 5.23 -25.17
CA PRO A 7 -22.50 5.94 -23.90
C PRO A 7 -23.83 6.00 -23.12
N ARG A 8 -24.94 5.55 -23.71
CA ARG A 8 -26.24 5.41 -23.03
C ARG A 8 -26.36 4.12 -22.22
N ASP A 9 -25.52 3.13 -22.49
CA ASP A 9 -25.60 1.80 -21.88
C ASP A 9 -24.83 1.66 -20.57
N GLY A 10 -24.02 2.68 -20.20
CA GLY A 10 -23.23 2.70 -18.99
C GLY A 10 -21.74 2.78 -19.29
N ASP A 11 -20.91 2.54 -18.27
CA ASP A 11 -19.45 2.58 -18.41
C ASP A 11 -18.95 1.37 -19.23
N ILE A 12 -17.92 1.59 -20.08
CA ILE A 12 -17.36 0.57 -20.98
C ILE A 12 -16.69 -0.57 -20.20
N GLU A 13 -16.13 -0.28 -19.03
CA GLU A 13 -15.47 -1.28 -18.19
C GLU A 13 -16.46 -2.18 -17.43
N ASP A 14 -17.74 -2.23 -17.82
CA ASP A 14 -18.73 -3.10 -17.20
C ASP A 14 -18.32 -4.58 -17.40
N ASP A 15 -17.78 -5.12 -16.30
CA ASP A 15 -17.49 -6.51 -16.02
C ASP A 15 -16.24 -7.17 -16.60
N ALA A 16 -15.34 -6.42 -17.24
CA ALA A 16 -14.03 -6.97 -17.60
C ALA A 16 -13.15 -7.22 -16.36
N SER A 17 -13.26 -6.38 -15.33
CA SER A 17 -12.51 -6.43 -14.06
C SER A 17 -13.39 -6.68 -12.82
N SER A 18 -14.68 -6.98 -13.01
CA SER A 18 -15.66 -7.21 -11.95
C SER A 18 -15.59 -8.65 -11.41
N THR A 19 -15.35 -8.76 -10.11
CA THR A 19 -15.42 -10.06 -9.38
C THR A 19 -16.84 -10.63 -9.31
N LYS A 20 -17.86 -9.85 -9.71
CA LYS A 20 -19.27 -10.29 -9.74
C LYS A 20 -19.55 -11.24 -10.92
N ARG A 21 -18.83 -11.11 -12.03
CA ARG A 21 -19.01 -11.94 -13.24
C ARG A 21 -17.78 -12.76 -13.62
N ARG A 22 -16.57 -12.36 -13.18
CA ARG A 22 -15.32 -13.06 -13.48
C ARG A 22 -14.61 -13.49 -12.21
N SER A 23 -14.01 -14.68 -12.22
CA SER A 23 -13.15 -15.11 -11.12
C SER A 23 -11.86 -14.28 -11.10
N LEU A 24 -11.25 -14.11 -9.92
CA LEU A 24 -9.94 -13.44 -9.79
C LEU A 24 -8.88 -14.05 -10.72
N PHE A 25 -8.96 -15.36 -10.98
CA PHE A 25 -8.06 -16.08 -11.88
C PHE A 25 -8.29 -15.69 -13.35
N SER A 26 -9.55 -15.51 -13.77
CA SER A 26 -9.90 -15.03 -15.10
C SER A 26 -9.45 -13.59 -15.33
N LEU A 27 -9.50 -12.75 -14.29
CA LEU A 27 -9.00 -11.38 -14.34
C LEU A 27 -7.47 -11.34 -14.47
N ALA A 28 -6.77 -12.10 -13.63
CA ALA A 28 -5.32 -12.22 -13.69
C ALA A 28 -4.83 -12.76 -15.04
N GLY A 29 -5.53 -13.78 -15.57
CA GLY A 29 -5.23 -14.33 -16.89
C GLY A 29 -5.42 -13.33 -18.03
N SER A 30 -6.50 -12.55 -18.01
CA SER A 30 -6.75 -11.49 -19.02
C SER A 30 -5.65 -10.43 -19.00
N LEU A 31 -5.25 -9.98 -17.82
CA LEU A 31 -4.17 -9.01 -17.65
C LEU A 31 -2.82 -9.55 -18.10
N LEU A 32 -2.51 -10.83 -17.83
CA LEU A 32 -1.27 -11.47 -18.26
C LEU A 32 -1.18 -11.62 -19.78
N VAL A 33 -2.31 -11.86 -20.47
CA VAL A 33 -2.36 -11.97 -21.93
C VAL A 33 -2.24 -10.61 -22.61
N GLU A 34 -2.76 -9.54 -21.98
CA GLU A 34 -2.65 -8.16 -22.51
C GLU A 34 -1.26 -7.55 -22.35
N ILE A 35 -0.46 -8.03 -21.38
CA ILE A 35 0.88 -7.51 -21.11
C ILE A 35 1.90 -8.18 -22.03
N SER A 36 2.56 -7.39 -22.88
CA SER A 36 3.71 -7.89 -23.65
C SER A 36 4.92 -8.14 -22.74
N LEU A 37 5.49 -9.35 -22.80
CA LEU A 37 6.66 -9.74 -21.98
C LEU A 37 7.85 -8.77 -22.10
N PRO A 38 8.19 -8.20 -23.27
CA PRO A 38 9.25 -7.20 -23.37
C PRO A 38 8.93 -5.91 -22.60
N LYS A 39 7.67 -5.44 -22.65
CA LYS A 39 7.23 -4.25 -21.90
C LYS A 39 7.25 -4.53 -20.40
N LEU A 40 6.86 -5.74 -19.98
CA LEU A 40 6.96 -6.17 -18.59
C LEU A 40 8.41 -6.18 -18.11
N ALA A 41 9.34 -6.74 -18.90
CA ALA A 41 10.75 -6.78 -18.55
C ALA A 41 11.32 -5.37 -18.38
N VAL A 42 11.06 -4.46 -19.33
CA VAL A 42 11.49 -3.05 -19.24
C VAL A 42 10.87 -2.37 -18.03
N ALA A 43 9.56 -2.53 -17.80
CA ALA A 43 8.89 -1.95 -16.64
C ALA A 43 9.46 -2.49 -15.31
N TRP A 44 9.69 -3.80 -15.22
CA TRP A 44 10.29 -4.43 -14.05
C TRP A 44 11.71 -3.92 -13.79
N THR A 45 12.55 -3.83 -14.82
CA THR A 45 13.91 -3.30 -14.68
C THR A 45 13.91 -1.86 -14.22
N LEU A 46 13.05 -1.00 -14.78
CA LEU A 46 13.03 0.43 -14.45
C LEU A 46 12.39 0.72 -13.08
N LEU A 47 11.35 -0.03 -12.70
CA LEU A 47 10.57 0.25 -11.50
C LEU A 47 11.01 -0.55 -10.27
N ILE A 48 11.65 -1.70 -10.46
CA ILE A 48 12.02 -2.61 -9.38
C ILE A 48 13.52 -2.91 -9.40
N GLY A 49 14.04 -3.39 -10.54
CA GLY A 49 15.42 -3.84 -10.65
C GLY A 49 16.45 -2.74 -10.38
N LEU A 50 16.36 -1.63 -11.11
CA LEU A 50 17.29 -0.51 -11.00
C LEU A 50 17.19 0.18 -9.62
N PRO A 51 16.01 0.55 -9.10
CA PRO A 51 15.89 1.08 -7.75
C PRO A 51 16.41 0.11 -6.68
N GLY A 52 16.15 -1.19 -6.82
CA GLY A 52 16.67 -2.21 -5.91
C GLY A 52 18.19 -2.28 -5.90
N ILE A 53 18.83 -2.27 -7.08
CA ILE A 53 20.30 -2.24 -7.19
C ILE A 53 20.87 -0.97 -6.56
N ILE A 54 20.29 0.21 -6.83
CA ILE A 54 20.72 1.48 -6.24
C ILE A 54 20.64 1.42 -4.71
N LEU A 55 19.52 0.91 -4.17
CA LEU A 55 19.32 0.74 -2.74
C LEU A 55 20.35 -0.21 -2.12
N GLY A 56 20.68 -1.31 -2.82
CA GLY A 56 21.67 -2.28 -2.37
C GLY A 56 23.12 -1.81 -2.45
N ILE A 57 23.44 -0.91 -3.39
CA ILE A 57 24.76 -0.27 -3.51
C ILE A 57 24.96 0.83 -2.47
N ALA A 58 23.87 1.49 -2.02
CA ALA A 58 23.94 2.64 -1.12
C ALA A 58 24.78 2.40 0.16
N PRO A 59 24.69 1.26 0.87
CA PRO A 59 25.55 0.98 2.02
C PRO A 59 27.05 0.95 1.66
N LEU A 60 27.40 0.40 0.49
CA LEU A 60 28.79 0.34 0.02
C LEU A 60 29.33 1.75 -0.24
N LEU A 61 28.57 2.58 -0.96
CA LEU A 61 28.97 3.96 -1.25
C LEU A 61 29.05 4.80 0.03
N LEU A 62 28.09 4.62 0.94
CA LEU A 62 28.08 5.31 2.23
C LEU A 62 29.30 4.91 3.07
N SER A 63 29.63 3.62 3.15
CA SER A 63 30.80 3.15 3.89
C SER A 63 32.12 3.69 3.31
N LEU A 64 32.25 3.72 1.98
CA LEU A 64 33.40 4.31 1.28
C LEU A 64 33.52 5.80 1.55
N TRP A 65 32.40 6.52 1.51
CA TRP A 65 32.36 7.95 1.80
C TRP A 65 32.78 8.22 3.25
N ILE A 66 32.20 7.49 4.22
CA ILE A 66 32.55 7.60 5.64
C ILE A 66 34.04 7.31 5.85
N GLY A 67 34.57 6.23 5.25
CA GLY A 67 35.98 5.88 5.36
C GLY A 67 36.91 6.96 4.79
N THR A 68 36.58 7.47 3.61
CA THR A 68 37.36 8.52 2.94
C THR A 68 37.32 9.84 3.70
N VAL A 69 36.14 10.25 4.19
CA VAL A 69 35.97 11.48 4.96
C VAL A 69 36.68 11.35 6.30
N SER A 70 36.55 10.22 7.00
CA SER A 70 37.21 10.02 8.31
C SER A 70 38.73 10.07 8.19
N TRP A 71 39.30 9.44 7.15
CA TRP A 71 40.74 9.49 6.86
C TRP A 71 41.21 10.90 6.49
N LYS A 72 40.46 11.64 5.68
CA LYS A 72 40.84 13.00 5.29
C LYS A 72 40.62 14.01 6.43
N ALA A 73 39.57 13.84 7.23
CA ALA A 73 39.29 14.69 8.38
C ALA A 73 40.40 14.60 9.42
N SER A 74 40.91 13.39 9.73
CA SER A 74 42.01 13.23 10.70
C SER A 74 43.31 13.93 10.26
N VAL A 75 43.53 14.07 8.95
CA VAL A 75 44.70 14.77 8.38
C VAL A 75 44.47 16.29 8.30
N ILE A 76 43.24 16.73 8.02
CA ILE A 76 42.94 18.14 7.69
C ILE A 76 42.61 18.95 8.96
N LEU A 77 42.08 18.34 10.04
CA LEU A 77 41.59 19.00 11.27
C LEU A 77 42.62 19.78 12.13
N THR A 78 43.82 20.05 11.62
CA THR A 78 44.86 20.85 12.27
C THR A 78 44.79 22.35 11.94
N GLY A 79 43.87 22.80 11.06
CA GLY A 79 43.74 24.22 10.62
C GLY A 79 42.31 24.75 10.52
N ILE A 80 42.14 25.97 9.97
CA ILE A 80 40.82 26.66 9.83
C ILE A 80 40.03 26.26 8.57
N TRP A 81 40.72 25.84 7.52
CA TRP A 81 40.14 25.36 6.25
C TRP A 81 39.17 24.16 6.35
N PRO A 82 39.35 23.16 7.23
CA PRO A 82 38.36 22.10 7.47
C PRO A 82 37.04 22.65 7.96
N VAL A 83 37.06 23.65 8.85
CA VAL A 83 35.85 24.25 9.40
C VAL A 83 35.06 24.92 8.29
N VAL A 84 35.74 25.71 7.45
CA VAL A 84 35.12 26.37 6.29
C VAL A 84 34.55 25.34 5.29
N LEU A 85 35.31 24.27 5.00
CA LEU A 85 34.85 23.21 4.10
C LEU A 85 33.64 22.46 4.67
N LEU A 86 33.66 22.09 5.96
CA LEU A 86 32.54 21.42 6.63
C LEU A 86 31.32 22.32 6.71
N SER A 87 31.48 23.63 6.95
CA SER A 87 30.38 24.59 6.90
C SER A 87 29.80 24.71 5.49
N ALA A 88 30.64 24.78 4.45
CA ALA A 88 30.17 24.82 3.07
C ALA A 88 29.43 23.53 2.68
N LEU A 89 29.96 22.36 3.06
CA LEU A 89 29.29 21.07 2.86
C LEU A 89 27.99 20.99 3.66
N GLY A 90 27.95 21.52 4.89
CA GLY A 90 26.74 21.59 5.71
C GLY A 90 25.65 22.46 5.08
N VAL A 91 26.02 23.63 4.54
CA VAL A 91 25.12 24.50 3.79
C VAL A 91 24.61 23.79 2.53
N LEU A 92 25.50 23.14 1.77
CA LEU A 92 25.11 22.39 0.58
C LEU A 92 24.18 21.22 0.93
N ALA A 93 24.49 20.48 1.99
CA ALA A 93 23.65 19.39 2.50
C ALA A 93 22.30 19.89 3.00
N TRP A 94 22.23 21.10 3.57
CA TRP A 94 20.96 21.70 3.98
C TRP A 94 20.07 22.02 2.77
N PHE A 95 20.60 22.73 1.78
CA PHE A 95 19.83 23.14 0.60
C PHE A 95 19.50 21.97 -0.34
N ALA A 96 20.43 21.02 -0.54
CA ALA A 96 20.20 19.84 -1.37
C ALA A 96 19.46 18.73 -0.61
N GLY A 97 19.62 18.65 0.71
CA GLY A 97 19.02 17.61 1.55
C GLY A 97 17.54 17.81 1.79
N LEU A 98 17.04 19.06 1.83
CA LEU A 98 15.62 19.35 2.01
C LEU A 98 14.72 18.77 0.90
N PRO A 99 15.00 19.02 -0.41
CA PRO A 99 14.26 18.37 -1.50
C PRO A 99 14.43 16.86 -1.50
N LEU A 100 15.64 16.36 -1.23
CA LEU A 100 15.92 14.93 -1.20
C LEU A 100 15.16 14.24 -0.06
N ALA A 101 15.06 14.85 1.12
CA ALA A 101 14.31 14.34 2.25
C ALA A 101 12.82 14.22 1.91
N ARG A 102 12.23 15.22 1.24
CA ARG A 102 10.84 15.14 0.79
C ARG A 102 10.63 14.04 -0.26
N LEU A 103 11.59 13.86 -1.17
CA LEU A 103 11.54 12.77 -2.15
C LEU A 103 11.60 11.41 -1.45
N ILE A 104 12.52 11.22 -0.50
CA ILE A 104 12.65 10.00 0.31
C ILE A 104 11.37 9.74 1.09
N GLU A 105 10.82 10.76 1.74
CA GLU A 105 9.56 10.67 2.49
C GLU A 105 8.40 10.25 1.59
N SER A 106 8.20 10.93 0.45
CA SER A 106 7.14 10.56 -0.50
C SER A 106 7.30 9.14 -1.04
N SER A 107 8.55 8.72 -1.32
CA SER A 107 8.86 7.37 -1.78
C SER A 107 8.61 6.33 -0.68
N PHE A 108 8.93 6.66 0.57
CA PHE A 108 8.65 5.84 1.74
C PHE A 108 7.14 5.62 1.92
N TRP A 109 6.35 6.69 1.88
CA TRP A 109 4.89 6.57 1.97
C TRP A 109 4.30 5.81 0.78
N SER A 110 4.82 6.03 -0.43
CA SER A 110 4.43 5.28 -1.63
C SER A 110 4.74 3.78 -1.49
N LEU A 111 5.91 3.41 -0.97
CA LEU A 111 6.28 2.01 -0.73
C LEU A 111 5.33 1.34 0.27
N ASN A 112 4.95 2.05 1.33
CA ASN A 112 3.97 1.55 2.28
C ASN A 112 2.61 1.32 1.62
N ALA A 113 2.11 2.33 0.90
CA ALA A 113 0.78 2.30 0.30
C ALA A 113 0.65 1.24 -0.81
N LEU A 114 1.72 1.03 -1.61
CA LEU A 114 1.67 0.13 -2.76
C LEU A 114 2.17 -1.29 -2.45
N GLY A 115 3.11 -1.44 -1.52
CA GLY A 115 3.75 -2.73 -1.23
C GLY A 115 3.34 -3.29 0.13
N VAL A 116 3.71 -2.59 1.21
CA VAL A 116 3.58 -3.09 2.59
C VAL A 116 2.14 -3.29 2.99
N GLN A 117 1.31 -2.26 2.86
CA GLN A 117 -0.09 -2.29 3.30
C GLN A 117 -0.90 -3.31 2.51
N PRO A 118 -0.87 -3.35 1.16
CA PRO A 118 -1.61 -4.36 0.41
C PRO A 118 -1.16 -5.79 0.76
N GLY A 119 0.15 -6.02 0.86
CA GLY A 119 0.68 -7.34 1.23
C GLY A 119 0.23 -7.80 2.63
N TYR A 120 0.30 -6.90 3.61
CA TYR A 120 -0.20 -7.15 4.95
C TYR A 120 -1.73 -7.41 4.95
N ILE A 121 -2.51 -6.56 4.27
CA ILE A 121 -3.98 -6.67 4.22
C ILE A 121 -4.40 -8.00 3.60
N ILE A 122 -3.75 -8.45 2.52
CA ILE A 122 -4.04 -9.74 1.88
C ILE A 122 -3.81 -10.90 2.85
N CYS A 123 -2.68 -10.89 3.56
CA CYS A 123 -2.37 -11.93 4.54
C CYS A 123 -3.36 -11.91 5.71
N ARG A 124 -3.66 -10.71 6.24
CA ARG A 124 -4.62 -10.51 7.34
C ARG A 124 -6.01 -10.99 6.96
N GLU A 125 -6.54 -10.50 5.84
CA GLU A 125 -7.91 -10.81 5.43
C GLU A 125 -8.03 -12.27 4.95
N GLY A 126 -6.99 -12.82 4.31
CA GLY A 126 -6.91 -14.24 3.98
C GLY A 126 -6.96 -15.12 5.22
N LEU A 127 -6.12 -14.82 6.23
CA LEU A 127 -6.13 -15.56 7.50
C LEU A 127 -7.46 -15.42 8.24
N ARG A 128 -7.99 -14.19 8.31
CA ARG A 128 -9.29 -13.90 8.92
C ARG A 128 -10.40 -14.71 8.26
N HIS A 129 -10.48 -14.73 6.92
CA HIS A 129 -11.50 -15.50 6.21
C HIS A 129 -11.38 -17.01 6.48
N LEU A 130 -10.17 -17.55 6.62
CA LEU A 130 -9.97 -18.95 6.96
C LEU A 130 -10.42 -19.27 8.38
N VAL A 131 -10.06 -18.41 9.35
CA VAL A 131 -10.36 -18.63 10.77
C VAL A 131 -11.83 -18.33 11.10
N GLU A 132 -12.43 -17.29 10.51
CA GLU A 132 -13.84 -16.95 10.74
C GLU A 132 -14.79 -18.05 10.23
N ARG A 133 -14.41 -18.82 9.21
CA ARG A 133 -15.19 -20.00 8.76
C ARG A 133 -15.31 -21.10 9.82
N LEU A 134 -14.39 -21.13 10.79
CA LEU A 134 -14.40 -22.11 11.89
C LEU A 134 -15.23 -21.64 13.08
N LEU A 135 -15.72 -20.38 13.07
CA LEU A 135 -16.54 -19.87 14.16
C LEU A 135 -17.98 -20.39 14.08
N PRO A 136 -18.60 -20.74 15.23
CA PRO A 136 -20.02 -21.04 15.29
C PRO A 136 -20.85 -19.84 14.80
N HIS A 137 -21.98 -20.12 14.12
CA HIS A 137 -22.82 -19.08 13.51
C HIS A 137 -23.33 -18.04 14.53
N GLY A 138 -23.51 -18.44 15.80
CA GLY A 138 -23.91 -17.57 16.92
C GLY A 138 -22.77 -16.99 17.77
N ALA A 139 -21.52 -16.99 17.30
CA ALA A 139 -20.41 -16.44 18.09
C ALA A 139 -20.64 -14.96 18.49
N SER A 140 -20.34 -14.58 19.73
CA SER A 140 -20.52 -13.20 20.18
C SER A 140 -19.63 -12.21 19.39
N THR A 141 -20.04 -10.94 19.35
CA THR A 141 -19.26 -9.85 18.73
C THR A 141 -17.88 -9.71 19.38
N VAL A 142 -17.78 -9.94 20.69
CA VAL A 142 -16.51 -9.95 21.44
C VAL A 142 -15.59 -11.07 20.96
N ARG A 143 -16.10 -12.30 20.80
CA ARG A 143 -15.31 -13.43 20.32
C ARG A 143 -14.88 -13.26 18.87
N ARG A 144 -15.73 -12.68 18.02
CA ARG A 144 -15.36 -12.31 16.64
C ARG A 144 -14.25 -11.25 16.63
N ALA A 145 -14.35 -10.23 17.46
CA ALA A 145 -13.32 -9.19 17.59
C ALA A 145 -11.98 -9.76 18.07
N SER A 146 -11.98 -10.65 19.06
CA SER A 146 -10.75 -11.29 19.54
C SER A 146 -10.10 -12.17 18.47
N VAL A 147 -10.90 -12.89 17.68
CA VAL A 147 -10.38 -13.68 16.54
C VAL A 147 -9.76 -12.77 15.49
N ARG A 148 -10.41 -11.66 15.13
CA ARG A 148 -9.85 -10.70 14.17
C ARG A 148 -8.55 -10.09 14.66
N ALA A 149 -8.48 -9.70 15.93
CA ALA A 149 -7.25 -9.20 16.54
C ALA A 149 -6.13 -10.25 16.53
N ALA A 150 -6.45 -11.50 16.88
CA ALA A 150 -5.50 -12.61 16.80
C ALA A 150 -5.03 -12.88 15.37
N SER A 151 -5.92 -12.83 14.38
CA SER A 151 -5.56 -12.95 12.96
C SER A 151 -4.65 -11.80 12.52
N ALA A 152 -4.91 -10.56 12.94
CA ALA A 152 -4.06 -9.41 12.63
C ALA A 152 -2.64 -9.57 13.18
N ALA A 153 -2.50 -9.98 14.45
CA ALA A 153 -1.21 -10.25 15.07
C ALA A 153 -0.49 -11.42 14.40
N ALA A 154 -1.20 -12.53 14.16
CA ALA A 154 -0.65 -13.73 13.52
C ALA A 154 -0.14 -13.45 12.10
N SER A 155 -0.88 -12.66 11.31
CA SER A 155 -0.43 -12.26 9.96
C SER A 155 0.82 -11.38 10.02
N GLY A 156 0.89 -10.42 10.93
CA GLY A 156 2.09 -9.59 11.13
C GLY A 156 3.31 -10.43 11.52
N LEU A 157 3.14 -11.37 12.45
CA LEU A 157 4.20 -12.31 12.87
C LEU A 157 4.63 -13.24 11.74
N ALA A 158 3.69 -13.81 10.98
CA ALA A 158 3.98 -14.71 9.89
C ALA A 158 4.78 -14.01 8.78
N ILE A 159 4.38 -12.79 8.39
CA ILE A 159 5.13 -11.99 7.42
C ILE A 159 6.51 -11.65 7.96
N SER A 160 6.62 -11.22 9.22
CA SER A 160 7.90 -10.90 9.85
C SER A 160 8.84 -12.11 9.90
N ALA A 161 8.32 -13.29 10.19
CA ALA A 161 9.09 -14.53 10.22
C ALA A 161 9.58 -14.92 8.81
N ALA A 162 8.71 -14.82 7.79
CA ALA A 162 9.08 -15.07 6.40
C ALA A 162 10.14 -14.07 5.91
N ALA A 163 10.01 -12.79 6.27
CA ALA A 163 10.98 -11.75 5.96
C ALA A 163 12.33 -12.00 6.65
N LEU A 164 12.33 -12.39 7.93
CA LEU A 164 13.54 -12.75 8.66
C LEU A 164 14.23 -13.96 8.02
N TRP A 165 13.47 -14.96 7.57
CA TRP A 165 14.02 -16.10 6.85
C TRP A 165 14.71 -15.68 5.55
N LEU A 166 14.11 -14.76 4.77
CA LEU A 166 14.77 -14.19 3.59
C LEU A 166 16.05 -13.44 3.94
N VAL A 167 16.07 -12.69 5.04
CA VAL A 167 17.29 -12.03 5.54
C VAL A 167 18.37 -13.07 5.83
N VAL A 168 18.05 -14.14 6.56
CA VAL A 168 19.01 -15.21 6.88
C VAL A 168 19.58 -15.86 5.61
N LEU A 169 18.75 -16.09 4.59
CA LEU A 169 19.19 -16.65 3.32
C LEU A 169 20.08 -15.70 2.51
N ALA A 170 19.77 -14.40 2.50
CA ALA A 170 20.51 -13.40 1.74
C ALA A 170 21.78 -12.90 2.47
N TRP A 171 21.83 -13.02 3.79
CA TRP A 171 22.90 -12.50 4.64
C TRP A 171 24.31 -12.93 4.20
N PRO A 172 24.59 -14.21 3.87
CA PRO A 172 25.93 -14.63 3.47
C PRO A 172 26.44 -13.98 2.18
N ALA A 173 25.53 -13.56 1.30
CA ALA A 173 25.84 -12.87 0.06
C ALA A 173 25.85 -11.34 0.20
N SER A 174 25.38 -10.82 1.34
CA SER A 174 25.36 -9.38 1.63
C SER A 174 26.75 -8.87 2.03
N ARG A 175 27.03 -7.62 1.68
CA ARG A 175 28.27 -6.92 2.05
C ARG A 175 27.97 -5.47 2.37
N TRP A 176 28.36 -5.02 3.57
CA TRP A 176 28.00 -3.71 4.10
C TRP A 176 29.11 -2.67 3.98
N ALA A 177 30.35 -3.12 3.75
CA ALA A 177 31.51 -2.26 3.55
C ALA A 177 32.06 -2.43 2.13
N GLY A 178 32.24 -1.31 1.43
CA GLY A 178 32.85 -1.26 0.11
C GLY A 178 34.36 -0.98 0.16
N ASN A 179 35.07 -1.36 -0.90
CA ASN A 179 36.47 -1.03 -1.15
C ASN A 179 36.60 -0.27 -2.48
N LEU A 180 37.60 0.61 -2.61
CA LEU A 180 37.85 1.37 -3.83
C LEU A 180 38.14 0.47 -5.03
N ALA A 181 38.73 -0.71 -4.79
CA ALA A 181 38.97 -1.73 -5.81
C ALA A 181 37.67 -2.24 -6.45
N ASP A 182 36.53 -2.16 -5.75
CA ASP A 182 35.24 -2.58 -6.29
C ASP A 182 34.78 -1.73 -7.48
N LEU A 183 35.23 -0.47 -7.57
CA LEU A 183 34.92 0.43 -8.68
C LEU A 183 35.58 -0.01 -10.00
N ALA A 184 36.65 -0.80 -9.94
CA ALA A 184 37.31 -1.34 -11.11
C ALA A 184 36.54 -2.50 -11.75
N SER A 185 35.56 -3.09 -11.07
CA SER A 185 34.78 -4.23 -11.57
C SER A 185 33.32 -4.17 -11.12
N PRO A 186 32.53 -3.20 -11.63
CA PRO A 186 31.18 -2.92 -11.15
C PRO A 186 30.17 -4.05 -11.41
N HIS A 187 30.42 -4.91 -12.41
CA HIS A 187 29.55 -6.06 -12.69
C HIS A 187 29.57 -7.10 -11.54
N LEU A 188 30.67 -7.20 -10.80
CA LEU A 188 30.78 -8.07 -9.62
C LEU A 188 29.98 -7.53 -8.43
N LEU A 189 29.62 -6.25 -8.44
CA LEU A 189 28.80 -5.62 -7.41
C LEU A 189 27.31 -5.92 -7.56
N ILE A 190 26.85 -6.33 -8.74
CA ILE A 190 25.43 -6.62 -8.99
C ILE A 190 24.87 -7.67 -8.02
N PRO A 191 25.47 -8.88 -7.87
CA PRO A 191 24.95 -9.88 -6.93
C PRO A 191 24.98 -9.40 -5.47
N VAL A 192 26.02 -8.67 -5.07
CA VAL A 192 26.14 -8.07 -3.74
C VAL A 192 25.07 -7.02 -3.50
N ALA A 193 24.82 -6.16 -4.49
CA ALA A 193 23.78 -5.14 -4.46
C ALA A 193 22.40 -5.79 -4.33
N LEU A 194 22.12 -6.85 -5.09
CA LEU A 194 20.87 -7.59 -4.97
C LEU A 194 20.73 -8.22 -3.58
N ALA A 195 21.77 -8.84 -3.03
CA ALA A 195 21.73 -9.41 -1.68
C ALA A 195 21.47 -8.34 -0.61
N ASN A 196 22.18 -7.21 -0.67
CA ASN A 196 21.95 -6.07 0.21
C ASN A 196 20.52 -5.53 0.10
N ALA A 197 20.01 -5.37 -1.13
CA ALA A 197 18.66 -4.91 -1.38
C ALA A 197 17.62 -5.85 -0.78
N VAL A 198 17.80 -7.17 -0.94
CA VAL A 198 16.93 -8.18 -0.33
C VAL A 198 16.95 -8.03 1.20
N VAL A 199 18.13 -7.90 1.82
CA VAL A 199 18.20 -7.73 3.27
C VAL A 199 17.49 -6.44 3.72
N ILE A 200 17.78 -5.30 3.08
CA ILE A 200 17.17 -4.01 3.45
C ILE A 200 15.64 -4.06 3.31
N ILE A 201 15.16 -4.51 2.15
CA ILE A 201 13.72 -4.55 1.85
C ILE A 201 13.01 -5.56 2.76
N ALA A 202 13.57 -6.76 2.96
CA ALA A 202 12.98 -7.77 3.82
C ALA A 202 12.96 -7.33 5.28
N SER A 203 14.07 -6.78 5.81
CA SER A 203 14.11 -6.24 7.17
C SER A 203 13.06 -5.14 7.36
N TYR A 204 12.96 -4.21 6.41
CA TYR A 204 11.95 -3.16 6.46
C TYR A 204 10.52 -3.70 6.43
N PHE A 205 10.22 -4.56 5.45
CA PHE A 205 8.89 -5.13 5.26
C PHE A 205 8.47 -5.98 6.46
N GLY A 206 9.38 -6.79 7.01
CA GLY A 206 9.14 -7.60 8.20
C GLY A 206 8.85 -6.73 9.43
N GLY A 207 9.67 -5.71 9.68
CA GLY A 207 9.45 -4.76 10.78
C GLY A 207 8.14 -3.99 10.64
N ALA A 208 7.84 -3.47 9.45
CA ALA A 208 6.61 -2.74 9.18
C ALA A 208 5.38 -3.64 9.34
N ALA A 209 5.40 -4.87 8.79
CA ALA A 209 4.29 -5.81 8.94
C ALA A 209 4.06 -6.23 10.40
N PHE A 210 5.13 -6.38 11.19
CA PHE A 210 5.02 -6.63 12.63
C PHE A 210 4.35 -5.44 13.34
N VAL A 211 4.81 -4.21 13.10
CA VAL A 211 4.24 -3.00 13.71
C VAL A 211 2.76 -2.84 13.34
N TRP A 212 2.42 -2.98 12.05
CA TRP A 212 1.03 -2.90 11.59
C TRP A 212 0.17 -4.02 12.17
N GLY A 213 0.69 -5.25 12.23
CA GLY A 213 0.01 -6.40 12.83
C GLY A 213 -0.34 -6.18 14.30
N MET A 214 0.62 -5.67 15.07
CA MET A 214 0.42 -5.36 16.48
C MET A 214 -0.50 -4.15 16.70
N ALA A 215 -0.35 -3.10 15.88
CA ALA A 215 -1.23 -1.94 15.94
C ALA A 215 -2.69 -2.35 15.67
N ASP A 216 -2.96 -3.08 14.59
CA ASP A 216 -4.32 -3.49 14.23
C ASP A 216 -4.93 -4.49 15.22
N ALA A 217 -4.10 -5.34 15.86
CA ALA A 217 -4.54 -6.26 16.91
C ALA A 217 -4.88 -5.55 18.23
N THR A 218 -4.25 -4.41 18.52
CA THR A 218 -4.42 -3.67 19.78
C THR A 218 -5.40 -2.50 19.65
N MET A 219 -5.59 -1.98 18.44
CA MET A 219 -6.55 -0.90 18.17
C MET A 219 -7.99 -1.37 18.38
N ALA A 220 -8.77 -0.53 19.04
CA ALA A 220 -10.19 -0.78 19.23
C ALA A 220 -10.91 -0.75 17.86
N GLN A 221 -11.38 -1.92 17.43
CA GLN A 221 -12.17 -2.04 16.21
C GLN A 221 -13.60 -1.53 16.45
N PRO A 222 -14.23 -0.83 15.49
CA PRO A 222 -15.65 -0.51 15.55
C PRO A 222 -16.47 -1.79 15.78
N ARG A 223 -17.41 -1.74 16.72
CA ARG A 223 -18.25 -2.89 17.09
C ARG A 223 -19.70 -2.57 16.76
N ASP A 224 -20.42 -3.59 16.30
CA ASP A 224 -21.87 -3.52 16.20
C ASP A 224 -22.46 -3.28 17.60
N LEU A 225 -23.49 -2.43 17.66
CA LEU A 225 -24.26 -2.27 18.88
C LEU A 225 -25.03 -3.57 19.15
N PRO A 226 -24.97 -4.12 20.38
CA PRO A 226 -25.70 -5.36 20.71
C PRO A 226 -27.22 -5.16 20.64
N SER A 227 -27.68 -3.94 20.90
CA SER A 227 -29.06 -3.50 20.73
C SER A 227 -29.08 -1.98 20.54
N PHE A 228 -30.12 -1.48 19.88
CA PHE A 228 -30.44 -0.05 19.91
C PHE A 228 -31.02 0.31 21.28
N ASP A 229 -30.72 1.52 21.76
CA ASP A 229 -31.32 2.02 22.99
C ASP A 229 -32.84 2.12 22.83
N THR A 230 -33.57 1.74 23.88
CA THR A 230 -35.02 1.91 23.91
C THR A 230 -35.37 3.40 23.90
N LEU A 231 -36.28 3.79 23.01
CA LEU A 231 -36.77 5.17 22.91
C LEU A 231 -37.38 5.61 24.26
N PRO A 232 -36.90 6.71 24.87
CA PRO A 232 -37.51 7.27 26.08
C PRO A 232 -38.99 7.60 25.84
N GLN A 233 -39.87 7.27 26.79
CA GLN A 233 -41.27 7.70 26.69
C GLN A 233 -41.35 9.23 26.64
N GLY A 234 -41.92 9.76 25.56
CA GLY A 234 -42.01 11.21 25.32
C GLY A 234 -40.73 11.86 24.79
N GLY A 235 -39.69 11.08 24.46
CA GLY A 235 -38.46 11.59 23.84
C GLY A 235 -38.70 12.15 22.43
N ARG A 236 -37.95 13.19 22.05
CA ARG A 236 -37.94 13.68 20.67
C ARG A 236 -37.32 12.61 19.77
N SER A 237 -37.95 12.34 18.63
CA SER A 237 -37.43 11.41 17.62
C SER A 237 -37.13 12.18 16.32
N TRP A 238 -36.06 11.77 15.65
CA TRP A 238 -35.68 12.26 14.32
C TRP A 238 -35.64 11.07 13.39
N ARG A 239 -36.06 11.25 12.15
CA ARG A 239 -36.03 10.22 11.12
C ARG A 239 -35.02 10.65 10.06
N VAL A 240 -34.10 9.77 9.71
CA VAL A 240 -32.98 10.14 8.84
C VAL A 240 -32.92 9.16 7.68
N ALA A 241 -32.96 9.68 6.45
CA ALA A 241 -32.59 8.92 5.27
C ALA A 241 -31.08 9.04 5.06
N HIS A 242 -30.36 7.93 5.21
CA HIS A 242 -28.93 7.83 4.91
C HIS A 242 -28.73 7.16 3.55
N LEU A 243 -28.16 7.90 2.60
CA LEU A 243 -27.80 7.39 1.27
C LEU A 243 -26.28 7.36 1.16
N SER A 244 -25.73 6.21 0.77
CA SER A 244 -24.28 6.01 0.52
C SER A 244 -24.06 5.54 -0.91
N ASP A 245 -22.82 5.65 -1.40
CA ASP A 245 -22.39 5.07 -2.67
C ASP A 245 -23.26 5.46 -3.86
N ILE A 246 -23.63 6.75 -3.90
CA ILE A 246 -24.54 7.30 -4.91
C ILE A 246 -23.91 7.30 -6.32
N HIS A 247 -22.58 7.48 -6.40
CA HIS A 247 -21.75 7.33 -7.60
C HIS A 247 -22.32 7.94 -8.90
N VAL A 248 -22.88 9.15 -8.81
CA VAL A 248 -23.39 9.90 -9.97
C VAL A 248 -22.29 10.54 -10.82
N VAL A 249 -22.62 10.85 -12.08
CA VAL A 249 -21.78 11.63 -13.01
C VAL A 249 -22.39 13.01 -13.26
N GLY A 250 -21.55 14.03 -13.44
CA GLY A 250 -22.00 15.42 -13.61
C GLY A 250 -22.68 15.72 -14.96
N GLU A 251 -22.46 14.88 -15.97
CA GLU A 251 -22.95 15.08 -17.33
C GLU A 251 -24.06 14.08 -17.69
N ARG A 252 -24.85 14.38 -18.73
CA ARG A 252 -25.95 13.51 -19.18
C ARG A 252 -25.47 12.11 -19.61
N TYR A 253 -24.27 12.04 -20.17
CA TYR A 253 -23.60 10.79 -20.58
C TYR A 253 -22.15 10.74 -20.09
N GLY A 254 -21.88 11.34 -18.92
CA GLY A 254 -20.53 11.47 -18.38
C GLY A 254 -19.87 10.11 -18.24
N PHE A 255 -18.65 10.00 -18.74
CA PHE A 255 -17.86 8.77 -18.78
C PHE A 255 -16.98 8.64 -17.53
N ARG A 256 -16.93 7.46 -16.91
CA ARG A 256 -15.96 7.14 -15.83
C ARG A 256 -15.12 5.93 -16.19
N ILE A 257 -13.87 5.95 -15.74
CA ILE A 257 -12.96 4.81 -15.75
C ILE A 257 -13.02 4.17 -14.35
N GLU A 258 -14.17 3.62 -13.99
CA GLU A 258 -14.36 2.84 -12.76
C GLU A 258 -15.20 1.60 -13.08
N SER A 259 -14.84 0.45 -12.52
CA SER A 259 -15.50 -0.82 -12.82
C SER A 259 -16.83 -1.00 -12.08
N GLY A 260 -17.81 -1.60 -12.77
CA GLY A 260 -19.01 -2.19 -12.14
C GLY A 260 -20.11 -1.21 -11.72
N ARG A 261 -20.22 -0.04 -12.34
CA ARG A 261 -21.28 0.94 -12.06
C ARG A 261 -21.94 1.39 -13.35
N SER A 262 -23.26 1.56 -13.32
CA SER A 262 -24.07 1.75 -14.54
C SER A 262 -23.93 3.14 -15.18
N GLY A 263 -22.84 3.88 -14.93
CA GLY A 263 -22.56 5.21 -15.46
C GLY A 263 -23.77 6.15 -15.45
N PRO A 264 -24.16 6.73 -16.60
CA PRO A 264 -25.34 7.62 -16.74
C PRO A 264 -26.68 7.03 -16.27
N ARG A 265 -26.82 5.70 -16.20
CA ARG A 265 -28.01 5.03 -15.64
C ARG A 265 -28.05 5.14 -14.10
N GLY A 266 -26.90 5.32 -13.44
CA GLY A 266 -26.79 5.62 -12.01
C GLY A 266 -27.50 6.91 -11.62
N ASN A 267 -27.44 7.96 -12.46
CA ASN A 267 -28.15 9.22 -12.23
C ASN A 267 -29.68 9.04 -12.22
N GLY A 268 -30.21 8.14 -13.07
CA GLY A 268 -31.62 7.78 -13.06
C GLY A 268 -32.02 7.03 -11.79
N ARG A 269 -31.17 6.12 -11.31
CA ARG A 269 -31.37 5.38 -10.05
C ARG A 269 -31.37 6.31 -8.84
N LEU A 270 -30.47 7.30 -8.78
CA LEU A 270 -30.51 8.30 -7.72
C LEU A 270 -31.81 9.11 -7.74
N ARG A 271 -32.25 9.58 -8.93
CA ARG A 271 -33.52 10.31 -9.04
C ARG A 271 -34.71 9.49 -8.55
N GLN A 272 -34.74 8.19 -8.87
CA GLN A 272 -35.75 7.28 -8.34
C GLN A 272 -35.64 7.11 -6.82
N ALA A 273 -34.42 6.99 -6.28
CA ALA A 273 -34.20 6.89 -4.84
C ALA A 273 -34.65 8.16 -4.10
N LEU A 274 -34.33 9.34 -4.61
CA LEU A 274 -34.74 10.63 -4.04
C LEU A 274 -36.25 10.82 -4.12
N ALA A 275 -36.89 10.54 -5.27
CA ALA A 275 -38.34 10.57 -5.39
C ALA A 275 -39.01 9.62 -4.38
N ARG A 276 -38.41 8.45 -4.14
CA ARG A 276 -38.91 7.52 -3.13
C ARG A 276 -38.72 8.04 -1.70
N VAL A 277 -37.62 8.74 -1.42
CA VAL A 277 -37.39 9.41 -0.12
C VAL A 277 -38.43 10.52 0.08
N ASP A 278 -38.74 11.32 -0.94
CA ASP A 278 -39.78 12.35 -0.89
C ASP A 278 -41.16 11.75 -0.61
N GLU A 279 -41.51 10.64 -1.26
CA GLU A 279 -42.76 9.91 -1.00
C GLU A 279 -42.85 9.42 0.46
N ILE A 280 -41.72 8.95 1.03
CA ILE A 280 -41.65 8.51 2.42
C ILE A 280 -41.83 9.70 3.35
N HIS A 281 -41.12 10.80 3.10
CA HIS A 281 -41.20 12.03 3.89
C HIS A 281 -42.62 12.62 3.86
N ALA A 282 -43.28 12.65 2.70
CA ALA A 282 -44.64 13.17 2.56
C ALA A 282 -45.67 12.37 3.38
N LYS A 283 -45.51 11.05 3.49
CA LYS A 283 -46.40 10.20 4.30
C LYS A 283 -46.06 10.28 5.79
N GLN A 284 -44.79 10.47 6.09
CA GLN A 284 -44.22 10.19 7.39
C GLN A 284 -42.91 10.99 7.51
N PRO A 285 -42.99 12.27 7.93
CA PRO A 285 -41.86 13.20 7.87
C PRO A 285 -40.58 12.59 8.41
N LEU A 286 -39.57 12.57 7.53
CA LEU A 286 -38.19 12.28 7.88
C LEU A 286 -37.64 13.48 8.67
#